data_AF-A0AAX6MB31-F1
#
_entry.id   AF-A0AAX6MB31-F1
#
_cell.length_a   1.000
_cell.length_b   1.000
_cell.length_c   1.000
_cell.angle_alpha   90.00
_cell.angle_beta   90.00
_cell.angle_gamma   90.00
#
_symmetry.space_group_name_H-M   'P 1'
#
loop_
_entity.id
_entity.type
_entity.pdbx_description
1 polymer ?
#
loop_
_entity_poly.entity_id
_entity_poly.type
_entity_poly.pdbx_seq_one_letter_code
_entity_poly.pdbx_strand_id
1 'polypeptide(L)'
;MPNAVAMIGITNPPGFMRNLSLAFFGASAPIGGYIGGLITGGFIEHASLMWMFVFIAAVSLVVTVALWALLPREVPVDRGGKIDWIGSFLSLTGLIVFNIVWNQAPAVGWKNPVVIATLVVSVALFIGYYIWEHYFASDPIMPLSIFKAPSFTPLIFVVLLNFMASGCLLWYTVLWLQEIRHWTPMQFAVGWTPFGIGGAAATFLAAYLIPRVSAQWILAMGAFCMLAANLLVATMPEQQSYWYQVFPSTVLSSLSPDLTYTAAQIIASNSVNRKQQGIAGSLIGSLLLYGTGLGLGFASTVESEVSKMHGRVAGFRAALYFGVGLCVVALILDIAFVRLVHDNREGWEDPADADPADDDVAQVATGAELRELQPQLEQR
;
A
#
# COMPACT_ATOMS: atom_id res chain seq x y z
N MET A 1 -8.24 7.33 2.55
CA MET A 1 -6.92 7.53 3.17
C MET A 1 -6.28 8.88 2.82
N PRO A 2 -6.17 9.31 1.54
CA PRO A 2 -5.48 10.55 1.19
C PRO A 2 -6.06 11.80 1.88
N ASN A 3 -7.39 11.96 1.89
CA ASN A 3 -8.06 13.10 2.50
C ASN A 3 -7.86 13.17 4.02
N ALA A 4 -7.84 12.02 4.70
CA ALA A 4 -7.63 11.98 6.15
C ALA A 4 -6.20 12.43 6.52
N VAL A 5 -5.19 11.99 5.76
CA VAL A 5 -3.79 12.42 5.94
C VAL A 5 -3.64 13.91 5.65
N ALA A 6 -4.28 14.40 4.58
CA ALA A 6 -4.29 15.82 4.25
C ALA A 6 -4.94 16.66 5.35
N MET A 7 -6.09 16.23 5.88
CA MET A 7 -6.78 16.90 6.99
C MET A 7 -5.94 16.94 8.27
N ILE A 8 -5.25 15.85 8.61
CA ILE A 8 -4.31 15.84 9.75
C ILE A 8 -3.18 16.85 9.53
N GLY A 9 -2.68 16.95 8.29
CA GLY A 9 -1.62 17.90 7.92
C GLY A 9 -2.05 19.37 7.93
N ILE A 10 -3.33 19.66 7.68
CA ILE A 10 -3.90 21.03 7.73
C ILE A 10 -4.24 21.43 9.17
N THR A 11 -4.80 20.50 9.95
CA THR A 11 -5.25 20.78 11.33
C THR A 11 -4.11 20.85 12.35
N ASN A 12 -3.01 20.12 12.12
CA ASN A 12 -1.86 20.10 13.02
C ASN A 12 -0.66 20.79 12.37
N PRO A 13 -0.11 21.87 12.98
CA PRO A 13 1.10 22.51 12.45
C PRO A 13 2.30 21.54 12.49
N PRO A 14 3.30 21.73 11.62
CA PRO A 14 4.53 20.93 11.63
C PRO A 14 5.16 20.90 13.04
N GLY A 15 5.43 19.70 13.55
CA GLY A 15 5.96 19.51 14.89
C GLY A 15 5.58 18.16 15.50
N PHE A 16 5.87 17.99 16.79
CA PHE A 16 5.64 16.74 17.52
C PHE A 16 4.18 16.26 17.43
N MET A 17 3.21 17.16 17.59
CA MET A 17 1.78 16.81 17.56
C MET A 17 1.33 16.27 16.20
N ARG A 18 1.76 16.88 15.08
CA ARG A 18 1.46 16.37 13.74
C ARG A 18 2.05 14.98 13.51
N ASN A 19 3.31 14.77 13.90
CA ASN A 19 3.98 13.48 13.77
C ASN A 19 3.28 12.41 14.62
N LEU A 20 2.85 12.76 15.83
CA LEU A 20 2.10 11.89 16.71
C LEU A 20 0.72 11.54 16.14
N SER A 21 -0.01 12.52 15.59
CA SER A 21 -1.31 12.28 14.94
C SER A 21 -1.18 11.38 13.71
N LEU A 22 -0.15 11.58 12.88
CA LEU A 22 0.14 10.71 11.74
C LEU A 22 0.53 9.28 12.19
N ALA A 23 1.26 9.15 13.30
CA ALA A 23 1.59 7.85 13.87
C ALA A 23 0.34 7.11 14.40
N PHE A 24 -0.56 7.79 15.11
CA PHE A 24 -1.84 7.19 15.54
C PHE A 24 -2.72 6.82 14.35
N PHE A 25 -2.76 7.66 13.31
CA PHE A 25 -3.49 7.34 12.09
C PHE A 25 -2.90 6.10 11.39
N GLY A 26 -1.57 5.99 11.29
CA GLY A 26 -0.90 4.80 10.74
C GLY A 26 -1.22 3.54 11.53
N ALA A 27 -1.14 3.60 12.86
CA ALA A 27 -1.42 2.47 13.75
C ALA A 27 -2.89 2.03 13.73
N SER A 28 -3.82 2.88 13.26
CA SER A 28 -5.24 2.55 13.19
C SER A 28 -5.55 1.39 12.25
N ALA A 29 -4.79 1.21 11.16
CA ALA A 29 -5.01 0.15 10.19
C ALA A 29 -4.77 -1.27 10.77
N PRO A 30 -3.59 -1.58 11.37
CA PRO A 30 -3.35 -2.90 11.96
C PRO A 30 -4.24 -3.17 13.18
N ILE A 31 -4.50 -2.15 14.01
CA ILE A 31 -5.40 -2.27 15.17
C ILE A 31 -6.83 -2.56 14.70
N GLY A 32 -7.31 -1.84 13.68
CA GLY A 32 -8.63 -2.04 13.08
C GLY A 32 -8.77 -3.42 12.46
N GLY A 33 -7.76 -3.89 11.74
CA GLY A 33 -7.73 -5.25 11.18
C GLY A 33 -7.80 -6.34 12.26
N TYR A 34 -7.04 -6.18 13.35
CA TYR A 34 -7.06 -7.12 14.47
C TYR A 34 -8.40 -7.12 15.23
N ILE A 35 -8.89 -5.95 15.64
CA ILE A 35 -10.19 -5.83 16.34
C ILE A 35 -11.32 -6.33 15.43
N GLY A 36 -11.28 -5.98 14.14
CA GLY A 36 -12.22 -6.50 13.14
C GLY A 36 -12.20 -8.02 13.09
N GLY A 37 -11.02 -8.64 13.06
CA GLY A 37 -10.86 -10.10 13.09
C GLY A 37 -11.45 -10.74 14.35
N LEU A 38 -11.28 -10.15 15.53
CA LEU A 38 -11.88 -10.64 16.78
C LEU A 38 -13.40 -10.55 16.78
N ILE A 39 -13.94 -9.40 16.35
CA ILE A 39 -15.38 -9.17 16.26
C ILE A 39 -15.98 -10.17 15.27
N THR A 40 -15.41 -10.28 14.07
CA THR A 40 -15.84 -11.24 13.05
C THR A 40 -15.75 -12.68 13.55
N GLY A 41 -14.65 -13.06 14.22
CA GLY A 41 -14.50 -14.38 14.83
C GLY A 41 -15.63 -14.70 15.82
N GLY A 42 -15.95 -13.77 16.73
CA GLY A 42 -17.04 -13.93 17.69
C GLY A 42 -18.42 -14.00 17.03
N PHE A 43 -18.68 -13.20 15.99
CA PHE A 43 -19.94 -13.27 15.24
C PHE A 43 -20.08 -14.58 14.46
N ILE A 44 -19.01 -15.08 13.82
CA ILE A 44 -19.05 -16.34 13.06
C ILE A 44 -19.34 -17.54 13.97
N GLU A 45 -18.83 -17.54 15.21
CA GLU A 45 -19.04 -18.64 16.16
C GLU A 45 -20.40 -18.60 16.86
N HIS A 46 -20.96 -17.41 17.11
CA HIS A 46 -22.11 -17.25 18.01
C HIS A 46 -23.34 -16.59 17.39
N ALA A 47 -23.26 -16.07 16.16
CA ALA A 47 -24.33 -15.32 15.53
C ALA A 47 -24.43 -15.59 14.01
N SER A 48 -25.51 -15.09 13.39
CA SER A 48 -25.64 -15.15 11.94
C SER A 48 -24.79 -14.06 11.27
N LEU A 49 -24.28 -14.37 10.07
CA LEU A 49 -23.48 -13.46 9.24
C LEU A 49 -24.16 -12.09 9.02
N MET A 50 -25.50 -12.07 8.99
CA MET A 50 -26.28 -10.85 8.82
C MET A 50 -26.05 -9.86 9.98
N TRP A 51 -25.98 -10.34 11.22
CA TRP A 51 -25.75 -9.48 12.39
C TRP A 51 -24.35 -8.87 12.40
N MET A 52 -23.36 -9.57 11.85
CA MET A 52 -22.02 -9.01 11.66
C MET A 52 -22.07 -7.78 10.75
N PHE A 53 -22.76 -7.87 9.60
CA PHE A 53 -22.89 -6.74 8.69
C PHE A 53 -23.70 -5.60 9.28
N VAL A 54 -24.77 -5.90 10.03
CA VAL A 54 -25.55 -4.88 10.75
C VAL A 54 -24.68 -4.16 11.78
N PHE A 55 -23.85 -4.89 12.52
CA PHE A 55 -22.93 -4.30 13.49
C PHE A 55 -21.89 -3.39 12.82
N ILE A 56 -21.25 -3.85 11.75
CA ILE A 56 -20.28 -3.05 10.98
C ILE A 56 -20.95 -1.79 10.41
N ALA A 57 -22.18 -1.91 9.88
CA ALA A 57 -22.94 -0.78 9.38
C ALA A 57 -23.29 0.23 10.48
N ALA A 58 -23.70 -0.25 11.66
CA ALA A 58 -24.01 0.60 12.81
C ALA A 58 -22.79 1.37 13.31
N VAL A 59 -21.64 0.70 13.48
CA VAL A 59 -20.37 1.34 13.87
C VAL A 59 -19.95 2.37 12.82
N SER A 60 -20.03 2.02 11.54
CA SER A 60 -19.68 2.93 10.43
C SER A 60 -20.58 4.17 10.40
N LEU A 61 -21.88 4.01 10.69
CA LEU A 61 -22.82 5.13 10.80
C LEU A 61 -22.45 6.06 11.96
N VAL A 62 -22.15 5.52 13.14
CA VAL A 62 -21.76 6.32 14.31
C VAL A 62 -20.50 7.12 14.03
N VAL A 63 -19.48 6.49 13.45
CA VAL A 63 -18.22 7.16 13.07
C VAL A 63 -18.48 8.23 12.02
N THR A 64 -19.31 7.96 11.01
CA THR A 64 -19.65 8.93 9.96
C THR A 64 -20.36 10.15 10.52
N VAL A 65 -21.34 9.96 11.42
CA VAL A 65 -22.07 11.06 12.07
C VAL A 65 -21.13 11.88 12.96
N ALA A 66 -20.25 11.22 13.72
CA ALA A 66 -19.26 11.91 14.55
C ALA A 66 -18.29 12.75 13.71
N LEU A 67 -17.76 12.18 12.61
CA LEU A 67 -16.88 12.89 11.69
C LEU A 67 -17.60 14.06 11.01
N TRP A 68 -18.86 13.88 10.59
CA TRP A 68 -19.66 14.96 10.01
C TRP A 68 -19.88 16.13 10.97
N ALA A 69 -20.07 15.85 12.27
CA ALA A 69 -20.27 16.88 13.28
C ALA A 69 -18.97 17.58 13.71
N LEU A 70 -17.82 16.89 13.66
CA LEU A 70 -16.54 17.38 14.18
C LEU A 70 -15.61 17.96 13.12
N LEU A 71 -15.70 17.53 11.85
CA LEU A 71 -14.77 18.00 10.82
C LEU A 71 -15.17 19.40 10.30
N PRO A 72 -14.18 20.31 10.16
CA PRO A 72 -14.40 21.57 9.47
C PRO A 72 -14.67 21.33 7.98
N ARG A 73 -15.43 22.24 7.35
CA ARG A 73 -15.71 22.16 5.91
C ARG A 73 -14.42 22.31 5.10
N GLU A 74 -14.16 21.34 4.21
CA GLU A 74 -13.04 21.38 3.29
C GLU A 74 -13.23 22.49 2.25
N VAL A 75 -12.17 23.26 1.99
CA VAL A 75 -12.11 24.21 0.87
C VAL A 75 -11.42 23.49 -0.29
N PRO A 76 -12.01 23.45 -1.50
CA PRO A 76 -11.41 22.77 -2.63
C PRO A 76 -10.03 23.38 -2.95
N VAL A 77 -8.99 22.54 -2.97
CA VAL A 77 -7.60 22.93 -3.28
C VAL A 77 -7.44 23.27 -4.76
N ASP A 78 -8.18 22.59 -5.64
CA ASP A 78 -8.27 22.89 -7.06
C ASP A 78 -9.74 22.91 -7.49
N ARG A 79 -10.27 24.10 -7.78
CA ARG A 79 -11.66 24.28 -8.25
C ARG A 79 -11.83 24.02 -9.75
N GLY A 80 -10.74 23.90 -10.50
CA GLY A 80 -10.73 23.75 -11.96
C GLY A 80 -10.25 22.38 -12.47
N GLY A 81 -9.83 21.49 -11.58
CA GLY A 81 -9.34 20.15 -11.93
C GLY A 81 -10.36 19.34 -12.73
N LYS A 82 -9.90 18.72 -13.81
CA LYS A 82 -10.71 17.83 -14.66
C LYS A 82 -10.40 16.38 -14.30
N ILE A 83 -11.44 15.55 -14.28
CA ILE A 83 -11.31 14.10 -14.06
C ILE A 83 -11.34 13.42 -15.43
N ASP A 84 -10.34 12.58 -15.71
CA ASP A 84 -10.37 11.69 -16.86
C ASP A 84 -11.29 10.48 -16.58
N TRP A 85 -12.58 10.68 -16.84
CA TRP A 85 -13.61 9.65 -16.63
C TRP A 85 -13.41 8.41 -17.50
N ILE A 86 -12.91 8.60 -18.73
CA ILE A 86 -12.75 7.52 -19.70
C ILE A 86 -11.54 6.68 -19.30
N GLY A 87 -10.39 7.31 -19.05
CA GLY A 87 -9.21 6.61 -18.53
C GLY A 87 -9.49 5.90 -17.21
N SER A 88 -10.28 6.52 -16.33
CA SER A 88 -10.68 5.93 -15.04
C SER A 88 -11.50 4.66 -15.26
N PHE A 89 -12.48 4.72 -16.15
CA PHE A 89 -13.35 3.59 -16.43
C PHE A 89 -12.58 2.43 -17.08
N LEU A 90 -11.72 2.71 -18.06
CA LEU A 90 -10.95 1.66 -18.75
C LEU A 90 -9.94 1.00 -17.81
N SER A 91 -9.18 1.80 -17.04
CA SER A 91 -8.19 1.26 -16.10
C SER A 91 -8.85 0.47 -14.95
N LEU A 92 -9.87 1.04 -14.31
CA LEU A 92 -10.56 0.39 -13.19
C LEU A 92 -11.26 -0.89 -13.63
N THR A 93 -12.00 -0.85 -14.75
CA THR A 93 -12.67 -2.04 -15.28
C THR A 93 -11.65 -3.09 -15.72
N GLY A 94 -10.56 -2.69 -16.38
CA GLY A 94 -9.48 -3.60 -16.76
C GLY A 94 -8.86 -4.32 -15.56
N LEU A 95 -8.54 -3.58 -14.49
CA LEU A 95 -8.00 -4.11 -13.24
C LEU A 95 -8.96 -5.08 -12.54
N ILE A 96 -10.25 -4.72 -12.44
CA ILE A 96 -11.29 -5.56 -11.81
C ILE A 96 -11.47 -6.85 -12.59
N VAL A 97 -11.65 -6.76 -13.91
CA VAL A 97 -11.87 -7.93 -14.77
C VAL A 97 -10.65 -8.85 -14.72
N PHE A 98 -9.43 -8.30 -14.73
CA PHE A 98 -8.20 -9.09 -14.55
C PHE A 98 -8.19 -9.84 -13.22
N ASN A 99 -8.51 -9.15 -12.13
CA ASN A 99 -8.51 -9.74 -10.80
C ASN A 99 -9.57 -10.85 -10.66
N ILE A 100 -10.75 -10.66 -11.27
CA ILE A 100 -11.82 -11.67 -11.32
C ILE A 100 -11.34 -12.94 -12.03
N VAL A 101 -10.66 -12.79 -13.18
CA VAL A 101 -10.12 -13.94 -13.93
C VAL A 101 -9.20 -14.77 -13.05
N TRP A 102 -8.21 -14.14 -12.41
CA TRP A 102 -7.22 -14.84 -11.60
C TRP A 102 -7.79 -15.48 -10.34
N ASN A 103 -8.83 -14.88 -9.74
CA ASN A 103 -9.47 -15.45 -8.55
C ASN A 103 -10.50 -16.54 -8.88
N GLN A 104 -11.15 -16.48 -10.04
CA GLN A 104 -12.16 -17.47 -10.45
C GLN A 104 -11.58 -18.64 -11.25
N ALA A 105 -10.46 -18.46 -11.95
CA ALA A 105 -9.83 -19.51 -12.75
C ALA A 105 -9.48 -20.77 -11.95
N PRO A 106 -8.99 -20.71 -10.69
CA PRO A 106 -8.74 -21.90 -9.88
C PRO A 106 -10.00 -22.73 -9.59
N ALA A 107 -11.14 -22.06 -9.40
CA ALA A 107 -12.41 -22.73 -9.07
C ALA A 107 -13.13 -23.29 -10.30
N VAL A 108 -13.14 -22.54 -11.40
CA VAL A 108 -13.91 -22.87 -12.62
C VAL A 108 -13.06 -23.65 -13.65
N GLY A 109 -11.73 -23.54 -13.55
CA GLY A 109 -10.76 -24.16 -14.44
C GLY A 109 -10.37 -23.28 -15.62
N TRP A 110 -9.07 -23.27 -15.93
CA TRP A 110 -8.47 -22.48 -17.02
C TRP A 110 -8.99 -22.80 -18.43
N LYS A 111 -9.54 -24.00 -18.64
CA LYS A 111 -10.09 -24.43 -19.93
C LYS A 111 -11.50 -23.87 -20.20
N ASN A 112 -12.12 -23.21 -19.21
CA ASN A 112 -13.45 -22.66 -19.40
C ASN A 112 -13.41 -21.46 -20.38
N PRO A 113 -14.22 -21.47 -21.46
CA PRO A 113 -14.26 -20.38 -22.44
C PRO A 113 -14.55 -19.01 -21.82
N VAL A 114 -15.33 -18.95 -20.73
CA VAL A 114 -15.65 -17.70 -20.02
C VAL A 114 -14.39 -17.08 -19.43
N VAL A 115 -13.53 -17.88 -18.77
CA VAL A 115 -12.28 -17.39 -18.16
C VAL A 115 -11.35 -16.79 -19.23
N ILE A 116 -11.22 -17.48 -20.37
CA ILE A 116 -10.39 -17.04 -21.49
C ILE A 116 -10.98 -15.76 -22.12
N ALA A 117 -12.29 -15.72 -22.37
CA ALA A 117 -12.95 -14.54 -22.93
C ALA A 117 -12.81 -13.33 -22.01
N THR A 118 -13.01 -13.50 -20.71
CA THR A 118 -12.86 -12.43 -19.71
C THR A 118 -11.40 -11.96 -19.60
N LEU A 119 -10.42 -12.86 -19.75
CA LEU A 119 -9.00 -12.48 -19.81
C LEU A 119 -8.69 -11.63 -21.05
N VAL A 120 -9.18 -12.05 -22.23
CA VAL A 120 -8.99 -11.30 -23.49
C VAL A 120 -9.65 -9.92 -23.38
N VAL A 121 -10.84 -9.81 -22.78
CA VAL A 121 -11.51 -8.53 -22.53
C VAL A 121 -10.68 -7.64 -21.60
N SER A 122 -10.13 -8.19 -20.52
CA SER A 122 -9.25 -7.42 -19.61
C SER A 122 -8.01 -6.88 -20.32
N VAL A 123 -7.33 -7.72 -21.12
CA VAL A 123 -6.16 -7.29 -21.90
C VAL A 123 -6.55 -6.22 -22.93
N ALA A 124 -7.69 -6.38 -23.61
CA ALA A 124 -8.21 -5.38 -24.54
C ALA A 124 -8.52 -4.04 -23.84
N LEU A 125 -9.06 -4.06 -22.62
CA LEU A 125 -9.30 -2.86 -21.81
C LEU A 125 -7.99 -2.16 -21.43
N PHE A 126 -6.94 -2.91 -21.07
CA PHE A 126 -5.62 -2.31 -20.79
C PHE A 126 -4.98 -1.69 -22.02
N ILE A 127 -5.10 -2.35 -23.19
CA ILE A 127 -4.64 -1.78 -24.46
C ILE A 127 -5.44 -0.51 -24.79
N GLY A 128 -6.76 -0.55 -24.63
CA GLY A 128 -7.63 0.62 -24.82
C GLY A 128 -7.25 1.78 -23.89
N TYR A 129 -6.95 1.48 -22.62
CA TYR A 129 -6.48 2.47 -21.65
C TYR A 129 -5.16 3.10 -22.10
N TYR A 130 -4.18 2.29 -22.50
CA TYR A 130 -2.90 2.78 -22.98
C TYR A 130 -3.05 3.69 -24.22
N ILE A 131 -3.90 3.30 -25.18
CA ILE A 131 -4.19 4.13 -26.36
C ILE A 131 -4.88 5.44 -25.96
N TRP A 132 -5.88 5.37 -25.08
CA TRP A 132 -6.60 6.55 -24.60
C TRP A 132 -5.66 7.56 -23.92
N GLU A 133 -4.86 7.06 -22.97
CA GLU A 133 -4.00 7.91 -22.16
C GLU A 133 -2.82 8.50 -22.94
N HIS A 134 -2.32 7.77 -23.94
CA HIS A 134 -1.21 8.26 -24.77
C HIS A 134 -1.64 9.27 -25.83
N TYR A 135 -2.83 9.10 -26.45
CA TYR A 135 -3.23 9.88 -27.63
C TYR A 135 -4.35 10.89 -27.37
N PHE A 136 -5.22 10.67 -26.38
CA PHE A 136 -6.49 11.41 -26.24
C PHE A 136 -6.63 12.16 -24.90
N ALA A 137 -5.98 11.71 -23.83
CA ALA A 137 -6.15 12.31 -22.51
C ALA A 137 -5.49 13.71 -22.42
N SER A 138 -6.31 14.73 -22.12
CA SER A 138 -5.82 16.10 -21.86
C SER A 138 -5.21 16.24 -20.45
N ASP A 139 -5.80 15.56 -19.46
CA ASP A 139 -5.33 15.47 -18.06
C ASP A 139 -5.30 13.99 -17.66
N PRO A 140 -4.24 13.24 -18.00
CA PRO A 140 -4.14 11.80 -17.74
C PRO A 140 -4.10 11.51 -16.24
N ILE A 141 -4.77 10.44 -15.82
CA ILE A 141 -4.79 9.98 -14.42
C ILE A 141 -3.40 9.55 -13.98
N MET A 142 -2.67 8.89 -14.88
CA MET A 142 -1.33 8.40 -14.67
C MET A 142 -0.43 8.91 -15.80
N PRO A 143 0.16 10.11 -15.65
CA PRO A 143 1.04 10.63 -16.68
C PRO A 143 2.22 9.66 -16.86
N LEU A 144 2.35 9.10 -18.07
CA LEU A 144 3.37 8.11 -18.42
C LEU A 144 4.81 8.63 -18.20
N SER A 145 5.00 9.94 -18.07
CA SER A 145 6.27 10.56 -17.68
C SER A 145 6.77 10.10 -16.31
N ILE A 146 5.88 9.68 -15.40
CA ILE A 146 6.26 9.15 -14.08
C ILE A 146 7.13 7.89 -14.22
N PHE A 147 6.85 7.02 -15.20
CA PHE A 147 7.62 5.78 -15.42
C PHE A 147 9.01 6.02 -16.03
N LYS A 148 9.30 7.25 -16.51
CA LYS A 148 10.64 7.62 -16.98
C LYS A 148 11.62 7.80 -15.82
N ALA A 149 11.12 8.02 -14.59
CA ALA A 149 11.96 8.09 -13.42
C ALA A 149 12.62 6.72 -13.16
N PRO A 150 13.96 6.64 -13.09
CA PRO A 150 14.69 5.37 -13.13
C PRO A 150 14.35 4.43 -11.96
N SER A 151 14.04 4.97 -10.78
CA SER A 151 13.71 4.18 -9.59
C SER A 151 12.21 3.87 -9.46
N PHE A 152 11.34 4.52 -10.25
CA PHE A 152 9.88 4.40 -10.07
C PHE A 152 9.33 3.07 -10.57
N THR A 153 9.66 2.66 -11.79
CA THR A 153 9.18 1.38 -12.34
C THR A 153 9.62 0.18 -11.49
N PRO A 154 10.90 0.04 -11.09
CA PRO A 154 11.32 -1.01 -10.17
C PRO A 154 10.58 -0.98 -8.83
N LEU A 155 10.39 0.21 -8.24
CA LEU A 155 9.65 0.38 -6.99
C LEU A 155 8.23 -0.20 -7.07
N ILE A 156 7.51 0.11 -8.15
CA ILE A 156 6.14 -0.40 -8.36
C ILE A 156 6.11 -1.93 -8.36
N PHE A 157 7.08 -2.57 -9.02
CA PHE A 157 7.18 -4.03 -9.01
C PHE A 157 7.54 -4.59 -7.62
N VAL A 158 8.50 -3.99 -6.91
CA VAL A 158 8.87 -4.41 -5.55
C VAL A 158 7.66 -4.38 -4.63
N VAL A 159 6.92 -3.27 -4.65
CA VAL A 159 5.72 -3.06 -3.83
C VAL A 159 4.62 -4.04 -4.20
N LEU A 160 4.34 -4.20 -5.50
CA LEU A 160 3.35 -5.16 -6.00
C LEU A 160 3.67 -6.59 -5.54
N LEU A 161 4.90 -7.06 -5.78
CA LEU A 161 5.34 -8.41 -5.45
C LEU A 161 5.32 -8.66 -3.94
N ASN A 162 5.72 -7.66 -3.13
CA ASN A 162 5.69 -7.77 -1.68
C ASN A 162 4.25 -7.92 -1.17
N PHE A 163 3.31 -7.08 -1.65
CA PHE A 163 1.90 -7.19 -1.25
C PHE A 163 1.22 -8.43 -1.79
N MET A 164 1.61 -8.93 -2.97
CA MET A 164 1.17 -10.24 -3.46
C MET A 164 1.57 -11.35 -2.49
N ALA A 165 2.81 -11.35 -2.01
CA ALA A 165 3.26 -12.32 -1.01
C ALA A 165 2.54 -12.19 0.34
N SER A 166 2.18 -10.98 0.76
CA SER A 166 1.36 -10.75 1.95
C SER A 166 -0.03 -11.39 1.83
N GLY A 167 -0.67 -11.26 0.67
CA GLY A 167 -1.96 -11.90 0.38
C GLY A 167 -1.89 -13.42 0.43
N CYS A 168 -0.82 -13.99 -0.14
CA CYS A 168 -0.55 -15.43 -0.09
C CYS A 168 -0.41 -15.91 1.36
N LEU A 169 0.47 -15.25 2.13
CA LEU A 169 0.73 -15.63 3.52
C LEU A 169 -0.54 -15.61 4.37
N LEU A 170 -1.31 -14.52 4.29
CA LEU A 170 -2.53 -14.36 5.09
C LEU A 170 -3.51 -15.49 4.81
N TRP A 171 -3.85 -15.70 3.54
CA TRP A 171 -4.84 -16.70 3.13
C TRP A 171 -4.43 -18.13 3.51
N TYR A 172 -3.20 -18.54 3.17
CA TYR A 172 -2.75 -19.90 3.43
C TYR A 172 -2.44 -20.15 4.90
N THR A 173 -2.12 -19.12 5.69
CA THR A 173 -2.04 -19.27 7.16
C THR A 173 -3.43 -19.54 7.74
N VAL A 174 -4.47 -18.81 7.29
CA VAL A 174 -5.86 -19.06 7.70
C VAL A 174 -6.28 -20.48 7.34
N LEU A 175 -6.13 -20.88 6.07
CA LEU A 175 -6.51 -22.21 5.60
C LEU A 175 -5.75 -23.31 6.32
N TRP A 176 -4.45 -23.15 6.56
CA TRP A 176 -3.67 -24.16 7.28
C TRP A 176 -4.18 -24.32 8.72
N LEU A 177 -4.38 -23.21 9.44
CA LEU A 177 -4.81 -23.28 10.83
C LEU A 177 -6.24 -23.83 10.95
N GLN A 178 -7.16 -23.43 10.08
CA GLN A 178 -8.56 -23.87 10.17
C GLN A 178 -8.77 -25.27 9.58
N GLU A 179 -8.18 -25.61 8.44
CA GLU A 179 -8.49 -26.85 7.74
C GLU A 179 -7.57 -28.02 8.13
N ILE A 180 -6.29 -27.75 8.42
CA ILE A 180 -5.32 -28.80 8.80
C ILE A 180 -5.21 -28.92 10.32
N ARG A 181 -5.23 -27.80 11.05
CA ARG A 181 -5.14 -27.79 12.53
C ARG A 181 -6.49 -27.68 13.23
N HIS A 182 -7.58 -27.54 12.48
CA HIS A 182 -8.94 -27.48 13.02
C HIS A 182 -9.14 -26.35 14.03
N TRP A 183 -8.41 -25.24 13.86
CA TRP A 183 -8.61 -24.06 14.67
C TRP A 183 -9.97 -23.45 14.39
N THR A 184 -10.64 -23.01 15.44
CA THR A 184 -11.85 -22.21 15.30
C THR A 184 -11.50 -20.80 14.80
N PRO A 185 -12.42 -20.07 14.16
CA PRO A 185 -12.20 -18.69 13.76
C PRO A 185 -11.75 -17.78 14.92
N MET A 186 -12.28 -17.99 16.13
CA MET A 186 -11.85 -17.25 17.32
C MET A 186 -10.44 -17.61 17.75
N GLN A 187 -10.05 -18.88 17.69
CA GLN A 187 -8.66 -19.29 17.96
C GLN A 187 -7.68 -18.65 16.98
N PHE A 188 -8.05 -18.56 15.70
CA PHE A 188 -7.25 -17.81 14.72
C PHE A 188 -7.16 -16.33 15.08
N ALA A 189 -8.28 -15.68 15.39
CA ALA A 189 -8.30 -14.26 15.72
C ALA A 189 -7.45 -13.93 16.97
N VAL A 190 -7.50 -14.77 18.00
CA VAL A 190 -6.63 -14.67 19.18
C VAL A 190 -5.17 -14.98 18.84
N GLY A 191 -4.91 -15.99 18.00
CA GLY A 191 -3.56 -16.28 17.49
C GLY A 191 -3.00 -15.15 16.61
N TRP A 192 -3.85 -14.27 16.09
CA TRP A 192 -3.48 -13.10 15.29
C TRP A 192 -3.21 -11.85 16.14
N THR A 193 -3.38 -11.90 17.47
CA THR A 193 -3.08 -10.78 18.38
C THR A 193 -1.67 -10.19 18.21
N PRO A 194 -0.60 -10.98 18.03
CA PRO A 194 0.73 -10.42 17.81
C PRO A 194 0.82 -9.57 16.55
N PHE A 195 -0.03 -9.80 15.55
CA PHE A 195 -0.07 -8.98 14.34
C PHE A 195 -0.58 -7.57 14.63
N GLY A 196 -1.65 -7.44 15.44
CA GLY A 196 -2.19 -6.13 15.81
C GLY A 196 -1.19 -5.30 16.63
N ILE A 197 -0.52 -5.95 17.60
CA ILE A 197 0.51 -5.31 18.43
C ILE A 197 1.75 -4.97 17.59
N GLY A 198 2.19 -5.92 16.76
CA GLY A 198 3.38 -5.79 15.93
C GLY A 198 3.21 -4.73 14.83
N GLY A 199 2.04 -4.60 14.21
CA GLY A 199 1.75 -3.54 13.23
C GLY A 199 1.73 -2.15 13.87
N ALA A 200 1.12 -2.01 15.06
CA ALA A 200 1.20 -0.75 15.79
C ALA A 200 2.66 -0.38 16.11
N ALA A 201 3.46 -1.35 16.57
CA ALA A 201 4.90 -1.16 16.79
C ALA A 201 5.67 -0.87 15.49
N ALA A 202 5.27 -1.47 14.36
CA ALA A 202 5.87 -1.27 13.05
C ALA A 202 5.70 0.18 12.57
N THR A 203 4.54 0.78 12.82
CA THR A 203 4.29 2.19 12.50
C THR A 203 5.27 3.11 13.23
N PHE A 204 5.50 2.87 14.54
CA PHE A 204 6.49 3.63 15.31
C PHE A 204 7.92 3.34 14.86
N LEU A 205 8.23 2.08 14.51
CA LEU A 205 9.53 1.67 14.00
C LEU A 205 9.83 2.35 12.66
N ALA A 206 8.86 2.41 11.74
CA ALA A 206 8.97 3.12 10.48
C ALA A 206 9.26 4.61 10.73
N ALA A 207 8.46 5.27 11.57
CA ALA A 207 8.67 6.67 11.94
C ALA A 207 10.06 6.93 12.55
N TYR A 208 10.57 5.99 13.35
CA TYR A 208 11.91 6.05 13.94
C TYR A 208 13.04 5.84 12.90
N LEU A 209 12.83 4.97 11.91
CA LEU A 209 13.85 4.60 10.93
C LEU A 209 13.97 5.58 9.76
N ILE A 210 12.86 6.20 9.33
CA ILE A 210 12.83 7.18 8.24
C ILE A 210 13.95 8.25 8.34
N PRO A 211 14.18 8.92 9.48
CA PRO A 211 15.23 9.93 9.60
C PRO A 211 16.64 9.36 9.76
N ARG A 212 16.80 8.03 9.91
CA ARG A 212 18.09 7.39 10.23
C ARG A 212 18.65 6.50 9.14
N VAL A 213 17.77 6.01 8.26
CA VAL A 213 18.09 4.97 7.29
C VAL A 213 17.47 5.36 5.96
N SER A 214 18.21 5.16 4.85
CA SER A 214 17.67 5.40 3.51
C SER A 214 16.41 4.57 3.27
N ALA A 215 15.39 5.16 2.64
CA ALA A 215 14.09 4.51 2.43
C ALA A 215 14.21 3.15 1.70
N GLN A 216 15.20 2.99 0.80
CA GLN A 216 15.52 1.71 0.16
C GLN A 216 15.75 0.58 1.18
N TRP A 217 16.55 0.81 2.23
CA TRP A 217 16.83 -0.23 3.22
C TRP A 217 15.63 -0.56 4.11
N ILE A 218 14.75 0.43 4.33
CA ILE A 218 13.49 0.22 5.05
C ILE A 218 12.55 -0.66 4.20
N LEU A 219 12.50 -0.42 2.89
CA LEU A 219 11.77 -1.25 1.92
C LEU A 219 12.33 -2.68 1.88
N ALA A 220 13.65 -2.84 1.78
CA ALA A 220 14.34 -4.13 1.85
C ALA A 220 14.00 -4.89 3.14
N MET A 221 14.01 -4.21 4.29
CA MET A 221 13.67 -4.81 5.58
C MET A 221 12.20 -5.28 5.62
N GLY A 222 11.27 -4.48 5.09
CA GLY A 222 9.87 -4.88 4.92
C GLY A 222 9.73 -6.13 4.04
N ALA A 223 10.43 -6.17 2.91
CA ALA A 223 10.43 -7.32 2.01
C ALA A 223 11.05 -8.58 2.63
N PHE A 224 12.13 -8.43 3.39
CA PHE A 224 12.79 -9.52 4.11
C PHE A 224 11.92 -10.09 5.23
N CYS A 225 11.22 -9.24 5.99
CA CYS A 225 10.27 -9.70 7.01
C CYS A 225 9.17 -10.57 6.41
N MET A 226 8.62 -10.17 5.25
CA MET A 226 7.61 -10.96 4.53
C MET A 226 8.17 -12.27 3.98
N LEU A 227 9.40 -12.25 3.46
CA LEU A 227 10.12 -13.44 2.99
C LEU A 227 10.25 -14.46 4.12
N ALA A 228 10.77 -14.02 5.27
CA ALA A 228 10.98 -14.87 6.43
C ALA A 228 9.66 -15.43 6.97
N ALA A 229 8.60 -14.61 7.03
CA ALA A 229 7.28 -15.06 7.45
C ALA A 229 6.70 -16.13 6.51
N ASN A 230 6.78 -15.94 5.19
CA ASN A 230 6.36 -16.95 4.21
C ASN A 230 7.18 -18.25 4.34
N LEU A 231 8.50 -18.15 4.53
CA LEU A 231 9.36 -19.32 4.66
C LEU A 231 9.05 -20.12 5.94
N LEU A 232 8.78 -19.44 7.06
CA LEU A 232 8.40 -20.09 8.31
C LEU A 232 7.10 -20.88 8.17
N VAL A 233 6.07 -20.32 7.52
CA VAL A 233 4.80 -21.04 7.31
C VAL A 233 4.94 -22.12 6.23
N ALA A 234 5.73 -21.89 5.17
CA ALA A 234 5.95 -22.86 4.10
C ALA A 234 6.63 -24.16 4.60
N THR A 235 7.54 -24.02 5.57
CA THR A 235 8.31 -25.15 6.14
C THR A 235 7.61 -25.83 7.32
N MET A 236 6.37 -25.46 7.59
CA MET A 236 5.65 -25.87 8.77
C MET A 236 5.20 -27.34 8.76
N PRO A 237 5.44 -28.10 9.85
CA PRO A 237 4.81 -29.41 10.04
C PRO A 237 3.29 -29.27 10.16
N GLU A 238 2.55 -30.28 9.70
CA GLU A 238 1.08 -30.31 9.73
C GLU A 238 0.56 -29.99 11.15
N GLN A 239 1.09 -30.71 12.15
CA GLN A 239 0.84 -30.47 13.56
C GLN A 239 2.10 -29.94 14.24
N GLN A 240 2.01 -28.74 14.80
CA GLN A 240 3.09 -28.11 15.57
C GLN A 240 2.48 -27.11 16.54
N SER A 241 3.16 -26.87 17.66
CA SER A 241 2.80 -25.78 18.55
C SER A 241 2.91 -24.42 17.84
N TYR A 242 1.93 -23.55 18.08
CA TYR A 242 1.84 -22.19 17.55
C TYR A 242 3.12 -21.38 17.73
N TRP A 243 3.79 -21.54 18.87
CA TRP A 243 4.94 -20.73 19.28
C TRP A 243 6.18 -20.88 18.42
N TYR A 244 6.36 -22.00 17.72
CA TYR A 244 7.60 -22.28 16.99
C TYR A 244 7.72 -21.53 15.66
N GLN A 245 6.63 -21.45 14.90
CA GLN A 245 6.67 -20.92 13.53
C GLN A 245 5.53 -19.96 13.22
N VAL A 246 4.32 -20.25 13.70
CA VAL A 246 3.17 -19.36 13.46
C VAL A 246 3.36 -18.04 14.19
N PHE A 247 3.68 -18.07 15.49
CA PHE A 247 3.95 -16.86 16.27
C PHE A 247 5.04 -15.96 15.66
N PRO A 248 6.27 -16.44 15.39
CA PRO A 248 7.30 -15.58 14.80
C PRO A 248 6.93 -15.13 13.37
N SER A 249 6.24 -15.96 12.59
CA SER A 249 5.72 -15.55 11.28
C SER A 249 4.72 -14.39 11.40
N THR A 250 3.77 -14.47 12.33
CA THR A 250 2.77 -13.43 12.58
C THR A 250 3.42 -12.11 13.03
N VAL A 251 4.46 -12.17 13.86
CA VAL A 251 5.22 -10.97 14.25
C VAL A 251 5.95 -10.38 13.05
N LEU A 252 6.68 -11.17 12.28
CA LEU A 252 7.42 -10.69 11.11
C LEU A 252 6.50 -10.14 10.02
N SER A 253 5.39 -10.83 9.76
CA SER A 253 4.41 -10.40 8.75
C SER A 253 3.71 -9.11 9.12
N SER A 254 3.60 -8.78 10.42
CA SER A 254 3.02 -7.51 10.88
C SER A 254 3.91 -6.30 10.61
N LEU A 255 5.23 -6.50 10.59
CA LEU A 255 6.17 -5.40 10.37
C LEU A 255 6.23 -4.99 8.89
N SER A 256 6.06 -5.97 7.98
CA SER A 256 6.30 -5.77 6.57
C SER A 256 5.38 -4.73 5.89
N PRO A 257 4.03 -4.78 6.01
CA PRO A 257 3.15 -3.87 5.30
C PRO A 257 3.45 -2.40 5.57
N ASP A 258 3.66 -2.04 6.84
CA ASP A 258 3.89 -0.65 7.23
C ASP A 258 5.28 -0.15 6.79
N LEU A 259 6.32 -0.96 6.96
CA LEU A 259 7.67 -0.63 6.49
C LEU A 259 7.71 -0.47 4.96
N THR A 260 7.15 -1.42 4.22
CA THR A 260 7.06 -1.39 2.75
C THR A 260 6.25 -0.18 2.30
N TYR A 261 5.06 0.03 2.87
CA TYR A 261 4.17 1.11 2.46
C TYR A 261 4.78 2.49 2.70
N THR A 262 5.32 2.73 3.90
CA THR A 262 5.91 4.02 4.25
C THR A 262 7.17 4.31 3.43
N ALA A 263 8.07 3.33 3.29
CA ALA A 263 9.27 3.50 2.47
C ALA A 263 8.91 3.74 1.00
N ALA A 264 7.97 2.97 0.45
CA ALA A 264 7.52 3.14 -0.93
C ALA A 264 6.86 4.49 -1.18
N GLN A 265 6.07 4.99 -0.23
CA GLN A 265 5.48 6.34 -0.33
C GLN A 265 6.56 7.42 -0.43
N ILE A 266 7.63 7.33 0.37
CA ILE A 266 8.74 8.28 0.34
C ILE A 266 9.49 8.18 -0.99
N ILE A 267 9.87 6.97 -1.43
CA ILE A 267 10.61 6.76 -2.68
C ILE A 267 9.78 7.23 -3.87
N ALA A 268 8.48 6.89 -3.91
CA ALA A 268 7.57 7.30 -4.98
C ALA A 268 7.42 8.83 -5.03
N SER A 269 7.26 9.48 -3.88
CA SER A 269 7.11 10.94 -3.79
C SER A 269 8.38 11.68 -4.20
N ASN A 270 9.56 11.14 -3.86
CA ASN A 270 10.85 11.75 -4.20
C ASN A 270 11.29 11.45 -5.65
N SER A 271 10.69 10.46 -6.32
CA SER A 271 11.02 10.09 -7.69
C SER A 271 10.24 10.89 -8.75
N VAL A 272 9.28 11.72 -8.34
CA VAL A 272 8.37 12.44 -9.25
C VAL A 272 8.28 13.92 -8.89
N ASN A 273 7.88 14.74 -9.87
CA ASN A 273 7.67 16.17 -9.65
C ASN A 273 6.53 16.41 -8.64
N ARG A 274 6.56 17.55 -7.94
CA ARG A 274 5.58 17.93 -6.90
C ARG A 274 4.12 17.81 -7.36
N LYS A 275 3.81 18.16 -8.61
CA LYS A 275 2.46 18.04 -9.21
C LYS A 275 1.98 16.58 -9.33
N GLN A 276 2.91 15.62 -9.36
CA GLN A 276 2.65 14.19 -9.59
C GLN A 276 2.74 13.36 -8.30
N GLN A 277 3.18 13.93 -7.17
CA GLN A 277 3.34 13.21 -5.90
C GLN A 277 2.03 12.58 -5.39
N GLY A 278 0.89 13.27 -5.56
CA GLY A 278 -0.42 12.72 -5.21
C GLY A 278 -0.78 11.48 -6.03
N ILE A 279 -0.47 11.49 -7.33
CA ILE A 279 -0.69 10.36 -8.23
C ILE A 279 0.22 9.20 -7.84
N ALA A 280 1.53 9.46 -7.68
CA ALA A 280 2.52 8.47 -7.27
C ALA A 280 2.14 7.79 -5.94
N GLY A 281 1.75 8.57 -4.94
CA GLY A 281 1.37 8.02 -3.65
C GLY A 281 0.04 7.25 -3.66
N SER A 282 -0.93 7.69 -4.46
CA SER A 282 -2.17 6.93 -4.65
C SER A 282 -1.96 5.59 -5.37
N LEU A 283 -0.97 5.52 -6.26
CA LEU A 283 -0.59 4.29 -6.92
C LEU A 283 -0.02 3.27 -5.93
N ILE A 284 0.87 3.69 -5.02
CA ILE A 284 1.38 2.83 -3.94
C ILE A 284 0.23 2.30 -3.06
N GLY A 285 -0.74 3.15 -2.71
CA GLY A 285 -1.97 2.75 -2.00
C GLY A 285 -2.81 1.74 -2.75
N SER A 286 -2.91 1.88 -4.08
CA SER A 286 -3.67 0.96 -4.92
C SER A 286 -3.00 -0.41 -4.99
N LEU A 287 -1.67 -0.46 -5.05
CA LEU A 287 -0.89 -1.71 -5.09
C LEU A 287 -1.04 -2.54 -3.81
N LEU A 288 -1.27 -1.93 -2.65
CA LEU A 288 -1.51 -2.65 -1.40
C LEU A 288 -2.71 -3.61 -1.51
N LEU A 289 -3.88 -3.06 -1.86
CA LEU A 289 -5.11 -3.85 -1.93
C LEU A 289 -5.17 -4.69 -3.20
N TYR A 290 -4.72 -4.13 -4.33
CA TYR A 290 -4.73 -4.86 -5.59
C TYR A 290 -3.72 -6.00 -5.60
N GLY A 291 -2.51 -5.75 -5.10
CA GLY A 291 -1.43 -6.73 -5.02
C GLY A 291 -1.80 -7.91 -4.13
N THR A 292 -2.35 -7.68 -2.93
CA THR A 292 -2.79 -8.75 -2.03
C THR A 292 -3.82 -9.68 -2.68
N GLY A 293 -4.84 -9.13 -3.33
CA GLY A 293 -5.87 -9.93 -4.03
C GLY A 293 -5.34 -10.62 -5.29
N LEU A 294 -4.44 -9.98 -6.04
CA LEU A 294 -3.83 -10.56 -7.22
C LEU A 294 -2.88 -11.71 -6.86
N GLY A 295 -2.07 -11.53 -5.83
CA GLY A 295 -1.18 -12.55 -5.30
C GLY A 295 -1.93 -13.81 -4.89
N LEU A 296 -3.06 -13.64 -4.21
CA LEU A 296 -3.96 -14.74 -3.87
C LEU A 296 -4.48 -15.50 -5.11
N GLY A 297 -4.90 -14.80 -6.16
CA GLY A 297 -5.38 -15.46 -7.40
C GLY A 297 -4.31 -16.32 -8.08
N PHE A 298 -3.08 -15.81 -8.20
CA PHE A 298 -1.95 -16.58 -8.73
C PHE A 298 -1.60 -17.77 -7.81
N ALA A 299 -1.52 -17.53 -6.51
CA ALA A 299 -1.19 -18.58 -5.54
C ALA A 299 -2.25 -19.67 -5.49
N SER A 300 -3.54 -19.32 -5.61
CA SER A 300 -4.66 -20.26 -5.72
C SER A 300 -4.58 -21.12 -6.98
N THR A 301 -4.09 -20.55 -8.08
CA THR A 301 -3.81 -21.33 -9.29
C THR A 301 -2.71 -22.37 -9.02
N VAL A 302 -1.58 -21.94 -8.45
CA VAL A 302 -0.45 -22.82 -8.11
C VAL A 302 -0.89 -23.92 -7.15
N GLU A 303 -1.63 -23.56 -6.10
CA GLU A 303 -2.18 -24.51 -5.13
C GLU A 303 -3.11 -25.52 -5.79
N SER A 304 -4.08 -25.06 -6.59
CA SER A 304 -5.05 -25.95 -7.24
C SER A 304 -4.39 -26.97 -8.17
N GLU A 305 -3.34 -26.59 -8.91
CA GLU A 305 -2.63 -27.48 -9.83
C GLU A 305 -1.71 -28.46 -9.08
N VAL A 306 -1.01 -28.00 -8.04
CA VAL A 306 -0.15 -28.88 -7.24
C VAL A 306 -0.98 -29.83 -6.37
N SER A 307 -2.10 -29.36 -5.82
CA SER A 307 -3.00 -30.13 -4.97
C SER A 307 -3.59 -31.34 -5.70
N LYS A 308 -3.91 -31.21 -7.00
CA LYS A 308 -4.36 -32.31 -7.85
C LYS A 308 -3.34 -33.45 -7.97
N MET A 309 -2.04 -33.15 -7.90
CA MET A 309 -0.97 -34.13 -8.10
C MET A 309 -0.38 -34.66 -6.79
N HIS A 310 -0.25 -33.82 -5.76
CA HIS A 310 0.52 -34.12 -4.54
C HIS A 310 -0.29 -33.95 -3.25
N GLY A 311 -1.60 -33.65 -3.35
CA GLY A 311 -2.49 -33.45 -2.22
C GLY A 311 -2.46 -32.03 -1.64
N ARG A 312 -3.42 -31.77 -0.75
CA ARG A 312 -3.75 -30.43 -0.25
C ARG A 312 -2.60 -29.73 0.47
N VAL A 313 -1.88 -30.45 1.33
CA VAL A 313 -0.74 -29.92 2.09
C VAL A 313 0.37 -29.44 1.15
N ALA A 314 0.66 -30.21 0.10
CA ALA A 314 1.64 -29.83 -0.91
C ALA A 314 1.19 -28.60 -1.71
N GLY A 315 -0.11 -28.49 -2.02
CA GLY A 315 -0.71 -27.31 -2.64
C GLY A 315 -0.51 -26.04 -1.81
N PHE A 316 -0.80 -26.10 -0.51
CA PHE A 316 -0.62 -24.95 0.40
C PHE A 316 0.85 -24.54 0.51
N ARG A 317 1.75 -25.52 0.62
CA ARG A 317 3.19 -25.25 0.63
C ARG A 317 3.66 -24.62 -0.67
N ALA A 318 3.19 -25.11 -1.82
CA ALA A 318 3.57 -24.56 -3.12
C ALA A 318 3.15 -23.09 -3.28
N ALA A 319 1.94 -22.73 -2.81
CA ALA A 319 1.50 -21.35 -2.80
C ALA A 319 2.32 -20.45 -1.85
N LEU A 320 2.73 -20.96 -0.69
CA LEU A 320 3.62 -20.23 0.23
C LEU A 320 5.04 -20.09 -0.36
N TYR A 321 5.57 -21.12 -1.03
CA TYR A 321 6.84 -21.03 -1.76
C TYR A 321 6.77 -20.08 -2.95
N PHE A 322 5.61 -19.96 -3.60
CA PHE A 322 5.37 -18.92 -4.58
C PHE A 322 5.49 -17.52 -3.93
N GLY A 323 4.88 -17.32 -2.76
CA GLY A 323 5.06 -16.10 -1.95
C GLY A 323 6.53 -15.82 -1.59
N VAL A 324 7.30 -16.85 -1.23
CA VAL A 324 8.76 -16.75 -1.02
C VAL A 324 9.46 -16.28 -2.30
N GLY A 325 9.14 -16.88 -3.46
CA GLY A 325 9.69 -16.48 -4.75
C GLY A 325 9.42 -15.01 -5.10
N LEU A 326 8.19 -14.55 -4.88
CA LEU A 326 7.81 -13.14 -5.07
C LEU A 326 8.66 -12.21 -4.19
N CYS A 327 8.87 -12.56 -2.91
CA CYS A 327 9.69 -11.76 -2.01
C CYS A 327 11.18 -11.74 -2.40
N VAL A 328 11.73 -12.87 -2.87
CA VAL A 328 13.12 -12.93 -3.36
C VAL A 328 13.28 -12.02 -4.58
N VAL A 329 12.36 -12.07 -5.54
CA VAL A 329 12.40 -11.20 -6.72
C VAL A 329 12.26 -9.74 -6.30
N ALA A 330 11.35 -9.43 -5.36
CA ALA A 330 11.21 -8.08 -4.81
C ALA A 330 12.50 -7.56 -4.18
N LEU A 331 13.19 -8.38 -3.36
CA LEU A 331 14.47 -8.00 -2.76
C LEU A 331 15.58 -7.79 -3.79
N ILE A 332 15.66 -8.66 -4.80
CA ILE A 332 16.65 -8.51 -5.88
C ILE A 332 16.39 -7.20 -6.65
N LEU A 333 15.13 -6.91 -6.98
CA LEU A 333 14.75 -5.69 -7.68
C LEU A 333 15.05 -4.43 -6.84
N ASP A 334 14.76 -4.49 -5.54
CA ASP A 334 15.01 -3.39 -4.61
C ASP A 334 16.51 -3.08 -4.48
N ILE A 335 17.34 -4.11 -4.26
CA ILE A 335 18.80 -3.95 -4.11
C ILE A 335 19.45 -3.52 -5.44
N ALA A 336 18.99 -4.08 -6.57
CA ALA A 336 19.60 -3.81 -7.87
C ALA A 336 19.20 -2.44 -8.45
N PHE A 337 17.92 -2.07 -8.34
CA PHE A 337 17.34 -0.98 -9.14
C PHE A 337 16.68 0.15 -8.34
N VAL A 338 16.23 -0.09 -7.11
CA VAL A 338 15.62 0.96 -6.27
C VAL A 338 16.72 1.72 -5.53
N ARG A 339 17.65 2.35 -6.25
CA ARG A 339 18.70 3.15 -5.63
C ARG A 339 18.15 4.54 -5.32
N LEU A 340 17.86 4.79 -4.05
CA LEU A 340 17.60 6.14 -3.54
C LEU A 340 18.68 6.48 -2.50
N VAL A 341 19.57 7.40 -2.84
CA VAL A 341 20.56 7.95 -1.90
C VAL A 341 19.79 8.68 -0.79
N HIS A 342 20.26 8.58 0.45
CA HIS A 342 19.68 9.31 1.58
C HIS A 342 19.61 10.80 1.23
N ASP A 343 18.40 11.32 1.06
CA ASP A 343 18.20 12.73 0.75
C ASP A 343 18.17 13.50 2.08
N ASN A 344 19.26 14.20 2.39
CA ASN A 344 19.39 15.05 3.58
C ASN A 344 18.74 16.44 3.38
N ARG A 345 17.99 16.66 2.29
CA ARG A 345 17.35 17.95 2.01
C ARG A 345 16.18 18.19 2.96
N GLU A 346 16.29 19.23 3.78
CA GLU A 346 15.19 19.80 4.55
C GLU A 346 14.70 21.07 3.84
N GLY A 347 13.38 21.19 3.63
CA GLY A 347 12.75 22.38 3.04
C GLY A 347 12.29 22.21 1.58
N TRP A 348 11.66 23.26 1.06
CA TRP A 348 11.00 23.28 -0.27
C TRP A 348 11.84 23.99 -1.34
N GLU A 349 13.11 24.28 -1.07
CA GLU A 349 13.98 25.02 -1.99
C GLU A 349 14.71 24.03 -2.90
N ASP A 350 14.17 23.80 -4.08
CA ASP A 350 14.89 23.16 -5.17
C ASP A 350 15.55 24.27 -6.02
N PRO A 351 16.87 24.31 -6.20
CA PRO A 351 17.50 25.25 -7.12
C PRO A 351 17.03 25.08 -8.58
N ALA A 352 16.35 23.98 -8.91
CA ALA A 352 15.68 23.77 -10.19
C ALA A 352 14.26 24.37 -10.27
N ASP A 353 13.66 24.71 -9.12
CA ASP A 353 12.33 25.35 -9.00
C ASP A 353 12.43 26.88 -8.82
N ALA A 354 13.65 27.44 -8.75
CA ALA A 354 13.86 28.87 -8.82
C ALA A 354 13.46 29.36 -10.23
N ASP A 355 12.29 29.98 -10.33
CA ASP A 355 11.92 30.75 -11.52
C ASP A 355 12.94 31.90 -11.63
N PRO A 356 13.68 32.05 -12.74
CA PRO A 356 14.56 33.21 -12.92
C PRO A 356 13.82 34.55 -12.80
N ALA A 357 12.48 34.55 -12.89
CA ALA A 357 11.65 35.72 -12.59
C ALA A 357 11.56 36.07 -11.09
N ASP A 358 11.69 35.12 -10.17
CA ASP A 358 11.67 35.39 -8.72
C ASP A 358 12.97 36.06 -8.23
N ASP A 359 14.10 35.76 -8.88
CA ASP A 359 15.38 36.45 -8.62
C ASP A 359 15.35 37.92 -9.09
N ASP A 360 14.70 38.20 -10.22
CA ASP A 360 14.53 39.57 -10.72
C ASP A 360 13.60 40.40 -9.81
N VAL A 361 12.53 39.80 -9.26
CA VAL A 361 11.63 40.48 -8.31
C VAL A 361 12.32 40.71 -6.97
N ALA A 362 13.11 39.75 -6.48
CA ALA A 362 13.89 39.90 -5.25
C ALA A 362 15.00 40.96 -5.40
N GLN A 363 15.70 41.02 -6.52
CA GLN A 363 16.70 42.06 -6.78
C GLN A 363 16.09 43.45 -6.95
N VAL A 364 14.91 43.56 -7.57
CA VAL A 364 14.19 44.83 -7.72
C VAL A 364 13.64 45.34 -6.38
N ALA A 365 13.12 44.45 -5.53
CA ALA A 365 12.66 44.80 -4.18
C ALA A 365 13.82 45.29 -3.29
N THR A 366 14.96 44.57 -3.31
CA THR A 366 16.13 44.94 -2.51
C THR A 366 16.78 46.25 -3.00
N GLY A 367 16.78 46.49 -4.32
CA GLY A 367 17.31 47.73 -4.90
C GLY A 367 16.43 48.98 -4.67
N ALA A 368 15.12 48.81 -4.53
CA ALA A 368 14.20 49.89 -4.19
C ALA A 368 14.30 50.29 -2.72
N GLU A 369 14.39 49.33 -1.80
CA GLU A 369 14.55 49.57 -0.36
C GLU A 369 15.90 50.23 -0.03
N LEU A 370 16.98 49.87 -0.74
CA LEU A 370 18.29 50.50 -0.58
C LEU A 370 18.33 51.97 -1.06
N ARG A 371 17.52 52.33 -2.07
CA ARG A 371 17.42 53.73 -2.55
C ARG A 371 16.63 54.62 -1.59
N GLU A 372 15.65 54.08 -0.87
CA GLU A 372 14.90 54.84 0.14
C GLU A 372 15.71 55.09 1.42
N LEU A 373 16.65 54.20 1.75
CA LEU A 373 17.53 54.33 2.92
C LEU A 373 18.77 55.20 2.68
N GLN A 374 19.17 55.42 1.42
CA GLN A 374 20.38 56.17 1.06
C GLN A 374 20.39 57.64 1.53
N PRO A 375 19.31 58.45 1.41
CA PRO A 375 19.32 59.82 1.94
C PRO A 375 19.27 59.91 3.48
N GLN A 376 18.97 58.81 4.19
CA GLN A 376 18.97 58.79 5.67
C GLN A 376 20.35 58.48 6.25
N LEU A 377 21.23 57.86 5.48
CA LEU A 377 22.61 57.53 5.88
C LEU A 377 23.59 58.69 5.65
N GLU A 378 23.32 59.60 4.72
CA GLU A 378 24.17 60.78 4.46
C GLU A 378 23.92 61.95 5.45
N GLN A 379 22.95 61.83 6.36
CA GLN A 379 22.65 62.82 7.42
C GLN A 379 23.10 62.40 8.84
N ARG A 380 23.91 61.35 8.97
CA ARG A 380 24.67 61.03 10.18
C ARG A 380 26.16 61.13 9.90
#